data_AF-W2STX3-F1
#
_entry.id   AF-W2STX3-F1
#
_cell.length_a   1.000
_cell.length_b   1.000
_cell.length_c   1.000
_cell.angle_alpha   90.00
_cell.angle_beta   90.00
_cell.angle_gamma   90.00
#
_symmetry.space_group_name_H-M   'P 1'
#
loop_
_entity.id
_entity.type
_entity.pdbx_description
1 polymer ?
#
loop_
_entity_poly.entity_id
_entity_poly.type
_entity_poly.pdbx_seq_one_letter_code
_entity_poly.pdbx_strand_id
1 'polypeptide(L)'
;MDQIGPSKMKSNVATGSDDIFADVWKLLGDRGSNGRTPDVWQTSVTVPVWKGKGDVADCASYRPIRLLCHTMKVFGRVLEARLRKIVSVSLNQCGFAKDCSTIDAIHALRILLEKHRKKNRSSHLAFLGLEEAFDRVPNEL
;
A
#
# COMPACT_ATOMS: atom_id res chain seq x y z
N MET A 1 20.17 -9.88 11.48
CA MET A 1 19.14 -10.93 11.74
C MET A 1 18.13 -10.35 12.69
N ASP A 2 16.91 -10.11 12.21
CA ASP A 2 15.80 -9.73 13.07
C ASP A 2 14.52 -10.13 12.32
N GLN A 3 14.07 -11.37 12.56
CA GLN A 3 12.84 -11.85 11.95
C GLN A 3 11.67 -11.13 12.63
N ILE A 4 10.96 -10.27 11.89
CA ILE A 4 9.61 -9.87 12.28
C ILE A 4 8.70 -11.06 11.91
N GLY A 5 8.71 -12.07 12.76
CA GLY A 5 7.78 -13.17 12.74
C GLY A 5 6.45 -12.80 13.43
N PRO A 6 5.45 -13.68 13.40
CA PRO A 6 4.20 -13.50 14.14
C PRO A 6 4.42 -13.26 15.65
N SER A 7 5.61 -13.58 16.18
CA SER A 7 6.04 -13.28 17.55
C SER A 7 6.08 -11.79 17.92
N LYS A 8 6.19 -10.86 16.95
CA LYS A 8 6.20 -9.40 17.23
C LYS A 8 4.81 -8.75 17.21
N MET A 9 3.72 -9.49 17.04
CA MET A 9 2.36 -8.95 17.12
C MET A 9 1.97 -8.71 18.59
N LYS A 10 1.46 -7.50 18.91
CA LYS A 10 0.88 -7.19 20.22
C LYS A 10 -0.26 -8.18 20.51
N SER A 11 -0.21 -8.84 21.66
CA SER A 11 -1.29 -9.72 22.15
C SER A 11 -2.51 -8.91 22.59
N ASN A 12 -3.70 -9.52 22.58
CA ASN A 12 -4.97 -8.91 23.02
C ASN A 12 -5.47 -7.72 22.17
N VAL A 13 -5.20 -7.70 20.86
CA VAL A 13 -5.84 -6.75 19.94
C VAL A 13 -7.27 -7.21 19.65
N ALA A 14 -8.23 -6.27 19.69
CA ALA A 14 -9.63 -6.54 19.38
C ALA A 14 -9.80 -7.22 18.01
N THR A 15 -10.69 -8.21 17.96
CA THR A 15 -11.01 -8.96 16.75
C THR A 15 -11.65 -8.08 15.68
N GLY A 16 -11.34 -8.38 14.42
CA GLY A 16 -12.06 -7.81 13.29
C GLY A 16 -13.43 -8.44 13.11
N SER A 17 -14.09 -8.11 12.01
CA SER A 17 -15.34 -8.77 11.58
C SER A 17 -15.21 -10.27 11.30
N ASP A 18 -14.00 -10.82 11.43
CA ASP A 18 -13.66 -12.22 11.27
C ASP A 18 -13.56 -12.97 12.60
N ASP A 19 -13.65 -12.29 13.76
CA ASP A 19 -13.56 -12.88 15.10
C ASP A 19 -12.31 -13.75 15.36
N ILE A 20 -11.26 -13.56 14.55
CA ILE A 20 -9.98 -14.27 14.69
C ILE A 20 -8.95 -13.38 15.39
N PHE A 21 -8.53 -13.80 16.59
CA PHE A 21 -7.47 -13.11 17.32
C PHE A 21 -6.14 -13.17 16.58
N ALA A 22 -5.35 -12.09 16.66
CA ALA A 22 -3.98 -12.06 16.15
C ALA A 22 -3.10 -13.19 16.74
N ASP A 23 -3.47 -13.71 17.90
CA ASP A 23 -2.78 -14.83 18.56
C ASP A 23 -3.06 -16.20 17.89
N VAL A 24 -4.17 -16.34 17.14
CA VAL A 24 -4.44 -17.53 16.29
C VAL A 24 -3.39 -17.66 15.18
N TRP A 25 -2.89 -16.53 14.68
CA TRP A 25 -1.79 -16.52 13.70
C TRP A 25 -0.43 -16.91 14.27
N LYS A 26 -0.21 -16.73 15.57
CA LYS A 26 0.98 -17.25 16.26
C LYS A 26 0.89 -18.77 16.42
N LEU A 27 -0.32 -19.31 16.63
CA LEU A 27 -0.59 -20.73 16.81
C LEU A 27 -0.59 -21.53 15.51
N LEU A 28 -1.06 -20.94 14.40
CA LEU A 28 -1.17 -21.65 13.11
C LEU A 28 0.17 -21.93 12.43
N GLY A 29 1.24 -21.20 12.78
CA GLY A 29 2.59 -21.44 12.25
C GLY A 29 2.61 -21.64 10.72
N ASP A 30 3.39 -22.64 10.27
CA ASP A 30 3.51 -23.06 8.86
C ASP A 30 2.40 -24.05 8.41
N ARG A 31 1.40 -24.31 9.28
CA ARG A 31 0.36 -25.34 9.11
C ARG A 31 -1.00 -24.81 8.62
N GLY A 32 -1.06 -23.58 8.11
CA GLY A 32 -2.24 -23.11 7.35
C GLY A 32 -2.41 -23.76 5.96
N SER A 33 -1.71 -24.86 5.70
CA SER A 33 -1.26 -25.32 4.38
C SER A 33 -2.02 -26.53 3.85
N ASN A 34 -3.32 -26.37 3.65
CA ASN A 34 -3.98 -27.03 2.50
C ASN A 34 -4.16 -26.04 1.32
N GLY A 35 -3.50 -24.88 1.36
CA GLY A 35 -3.59 -23.85 0.32
C GLY A 35 -4.94 -23.13 0.25
N ARG A 36 -5.86 -23.38 1.18
CA ARG A 36 -7.17 -22.73 1.23
C ARG A 36 -7.14 -21.57 2.21
N THR A 37 -7.39 -20.37 1.70
CA THR A 37 -7.67 -19.19 2.52
C THR A 37 -9.10 -19.22 3.03
N PRO A 38 -9.39 -18.62 4.20
CA PRO A 38 -10.77 -18.44 4.66
C PRO A 38 -11.62 -17.70 3.62
N ASP A 39 -12.88 -18.07 3.45
CA ASP A 39 -13.79 -17.41 2.49
C ASP A 39 -13.96 -15.91 2.77
N VAL A 40 -13.89 -15.51 4.05
CA VAL A 40 -13.94 -14.10 4.47
C VAL A 40 -12.76 -13.26 3.96
N TRP A 41 -11.68 -13.89 3.48
CA TRP A 41 -10.58 -13.17 2.82
C TRP A 41 -10.90 -12.83 1.37
N GLN A 42 -11.89 -13.50 0.78
CA GLN A 42 -12.32 -13.27 -0.61
C GLN A 42 -13.37 -12.14 -0.69
N THR A 43 -13.81 -11.60 0.44
CA THR A 43 -14.81 -10.53 0.52
C THR A 43 -14.22 -9.23 1.06
N SER A 44 -14.84 -8.10 0.72
CA SER A 44 -14.47 -6.78 1.22
C SER A 44 -15.68 -5.86 1.26
N VAL A 45 -15.67 -4.87 2.15
CA VAL A 45 -16.69 -3.83 2.20
C VAL A 45 -16.17 -2.60 1.45
N THR A 46 -16.90 -2.15 0.42
CA THR A 46 -16.54 -0.95 -0.32
C THR A 46 -17.24 0.26 0.26
N VAL A 47 -16.47 1.24 0.72
CA VAL A 47 -16.98 2.52 1.25
C VAL A 47 -16.63 3.64 0.26
N PRO A 48 -17.62 4.35 -0.32
CA PRO A 48 -17.35 5.49 -1.19
C PRO A 48 -16.95 6.70 -0.34
N VAL A 49 -15.79 7.29 -0.63
CA VAL A 49 -15.29 8.51 0.05
C VAL A 49 -15.29 9.68 -0.94
N TRP A 50 -16.03 10.73 -0.63
CA TRP A 50 -16.14 11.90 -1.50
C TRP A 50 -14.78 12.60 -1.69
N LYS A 51 -14.45 12.96 -2.93
CA LYS A 51 -13.16 13.57 -3.32
C LYS A 51 -13.00 15.02 -2.85
N GLY A 52 -14.04 15.64 -2.28
CA GLY A 52 -14.02 17.06 -1.91
C GLY A 52 -14.24 18.01 -3.10
N LYS A 53 -14.59 17.48 -4.27
CA LYS A 53 -14.78 18.22 -5.52
C LYS A 53 -15.70 17.46 -6.46
N GLY A 54 -16.38 18.20 -7.35
CA GLY A 54 -17.37 17.64 -8.29
C GLY A 54 -18.78 17.58 -7.70
N ASP A 55 -19.73 17.07 -8.49
CA ASP A 55 -21.11 16.89 -8.06
C ASP A 55 -21.23 15.71 -7.08
N VAL A 56 -21.96 15.91 -5.98
CA VAL A 56 -22.23 14.87 -4.98
C VAL A 56 -23.14 13.77 -5.53
N ALA A 57 -23.96 14.08 -6.54
CA ALA A 57 -24.79 13.10 -7.23
C ALA A 57 -24.00 12.21 -8.21
N ASP A 58 -22.78 12.62 -8.61
CA ASP A 58 -21.94 11.86 -9.53
C ASP A 58 -21.07 10.84 -8.79
N CYS A 59 -21.21 9.56 -9.14
CA CYS A 59 -20.38 8.48 -8.60
C CYS A 59 -18.88 8.70 -8.85
N ALA A 60 -18.50 9.35 -9.96
CA ALA A 60 -17.10 9.65 -10.28
C ALA A 60 -16.47 10.65 -9.29
N SER A 61 -17.28 11.39 -8.52
CA SER A 61 -16.81 12.28 -7.45
C SER A 61 -16.39 11.53 -6.18
N TYR A 62 -16.51 10.20 -6.14
CA TYR A 62 -16.11 9.37 -5.00
C TYR A 62 -14.87 8.52 -5.30
N ARG A 63 -14.15 8.15 -4.26
CA ARG A 63 -13.08 7.14 -4.27
C ARG A 63 -13.61 5.90 -3.56
N PRO A 64 -13.72 4.74 -4.23
CA PRO A 64 -14.06 3.51 -3.54
C PRO A 64 -12.88 3.09 -2.66
N ILE A 65 -13.12 2.87 -1.37
CA ILE A 65 -12.15 2.27 -0.45
C ILE A 65 -12.62 0.87 -0.11
N ARG A 66 -11.85 -0.15 -0.52
CA ARG A 66 -12.09 -1.55 -0.15
C ARG A 66 -11.51 -1.84 1.23
N LEU A 67 -12.39 -2.17 2.18
CA LEU A 67 -12.02 -2.55 3.54
C LEU A 67 -11.97 -4.07 3.65
N LEU A 68 -10.77 -4.58 3.87
CA LEU A 68 -10.51 -6.00 4.14
C LEU A 68 -10.75 -6.35 5.62
N CYS A 69 -11.06 -7.62 5.89
CA CYS A 69 -11.11 -8.18 7.24
C CYS A 69 -9.75 -8.06 7.95
N HIS A 70 -9.75 -8.15 9.28
CA HIS A 70 -8.57 -7.82 10.08
C HIS A 70 -7.43 -8.80 9.85
N THR A 71 -7.74 -10.09 9.76
CA THR A 71 -6.77 -11.15 9.45
C THR A 71 -6.12 -10.96 8.09
N MET A 72 -6.87 -10.58 7.05
CA MET A 72 -6.31 -10.31 5.72
C MET A 72 -5.37 -9.10 5.73
N LYS A 73 -5.67 -8.04 6.49
CA LYS A 73 -4.76 -6.89 6.68
C LYS A 73 -3.46 -7.32 7.35
N VAL A 74 -3.56 -8.14 8.40
CA VAL A 74 -2.39 -8.67 9.11
C VAL A 74 -1.53 -9.53 8.17
N PHE A 75 -2.16 -10.43 7.43
CA PHE A 75 -1.49 -11.25 6.43
C PHE A 75 -0.80 -10.40 5.35
N GLY A 76 -1.49 -9.39 4.82
CA GLY A 76 -0.93 -8.44 3.86
C GLY A 76 0.32 -7.73 4.36
N ARG A 77 0.40 -7.36 5.65
CA ARG A 77 1.62 -6.78 6.25
C ARG A 77 2.77 -7.78 6.34
N VAL A 78 2.49 -9.05 6.61
CA VAL A 78 3.51 -10.10 6.63
C VAL A 78 4.05 -10.33 5.21
N LEU A 79 3.17 -10.38 4.21
CA LEU A 79 3.56 -10.48 2.81
C LEU A 79 4.39 -9.28 2.36
N GLU A 80 3.94 -8.07 2.66
CA GLU A 80 4.65 -6.84 2.31
C GLU A 80 6.07 -6.81 2.91
N ALA A 81 6.23 -7.18 4.18
CA ALA A 81 7.53 -7.23 4.83
C ALA A 81 8.48 -8.29 4.22
N ARG A 82 7.93 -9.38 3.67
CA ARG A 82 8.70 -10.39 2.92
C ARG A 82 9.06 -9.89 1.53
N LEU A 83 8.10 -9.30 0.81
CA LEU A 83 8.29 -8.75 -0.53
C LEU A 83 9.35 -7.65 -0.56
N ARG A 84 9.37 -6.78 0.45
CA ARG A 84 10.40 -5.72 0.56
C ARG A 84 11.84 -6.24 0.68
N LYS A 85 12.04 -7.51 1.04
CA LYS A 85 13.38 -8.12 1.09
C LYS A 85 13.85 -8.66 -0.26
N ILE A 86 12.92 -8.86 -1.19
CA ILE A 86 13.22 -9.45 -2.51
C ILE A 86 13.06 -8.45 -3.66
N VAL A 87 12.22 -7.42 -3.48
CA VAL A 87 12.02 -6.36 -4.48
C VAL A 87 12.91 -5.17 -4.16
N SER A 88 13.71 -4.75 -5.14
CA SER A 88 14.39 -3.46 -5.12
C SER A 88 13.55 -2.39 -5.79
N VAL A 89 13.41 -1.24 -5.15
CA VAL A 89 12.72 -0.07 -5.70
C VAL A 89 13.76 0.93 -6.21
N SER A 90 13.47 1.63 -7.31
CA SER A 90 14.36 2.67 -7.85
C SER A 90 14.64 3.78 -6.82
N LEU A 91 15.87 4.31 -6.81
CA LEU A 91 16.26 5.45 -5.96
C LEU A 91 15.45 6.72 -6.23
N ASN A 92 14.84 6.84 -7.41
CA ASN A 92 14.00 7.99 -7.77
C ASN A 92 12.55 7.85 -7.28
N GLN A 93 12.18 6.70 -6.70
CA GLN A 93 10.84 6.46 -6.18
C GLN A 93 10.78 6.90 -4.71
N CYS A 94 9.90 7.85 -4.41
CA CYS A 94 9.64 8.27 -3.03
C CYS A 94 8.24 7.91 -2.52
N GLY A 95 7.33 7.51 -3.41
CA GLY A 95 6.02 6.98 -3.00
C GLY A 95 6.15 5.56 -2.45
N PHE A 96 5.64 5.33 -1.23
CA PHE A 96 5.66 4.03 -0.54
C PHE A 96 7.05 3.41 -0.31
N ALA A 97 8.10 4.22 -0.47
CA ALA A 97 9.48 3.87 -0.21
C ALA A 97 9.83 4.17 1.25
N LYS A 98 10.65 3.31 1.85
CA LYS A 98 11.16 3.56 3.20
C LYS A 98 12.16 4.71 3.13
N ASP A 99 12.16 5.57 4.15
CA ASP A 99 13.15 6.63 4.32
C ASP A 99 13.16 7.67 3.16
N CYS A 100 12.11 7.76 2.33
CA CYS A 100 11.87 8.86 1.40
C CYS A 100 10.45 9.44 1.56
N SER A 101 10.34 10.76 1.54
CA SER A 101 9.09 11.50 1.65
C SER A 101 8.81 12.35 0.41
N THR A 102 7.61 12.93 0.33
CA THR A 102 7.26 13.92 -0.70
C THR A 102 8.15 15.16 -0.64
N ILE A 103 8.65 15.53 0.56
CA ILE A 103 9.55 16.66 0.74
C ILE A 103 10.88 16.39 0.03
N ASP A 104 11.42 15.19 0.17
CA ASP A 104 12.68 14.78 -0.47
C ASP A 104 12.56 14.80 -1.99
N ALA A 105 11.44 14.30 -2.54
CA ALA A 105 11.17 14.33 -3.97
C ALA A 105 11.08 15.76 -4.52
N ILE A 106 10.37 16.65 -3.83
CA ILE A 106 10.27 18.08 -4.20
C ILE A 106 11.65 18.74 -4.10
N HIS A 107 12.41 18.43 -3.06
CA HIS A 107 13.74 18.99 -2.85
C HIS A 107 14.72 18.57 -3.95
N ALA A 108 14.75 17.29 -4.32
CA ALA A 108 15.57 16.77 -5.42
C ALA A 108 15.21 17.46 -6.75
N LEU A 109 13.92 17.61 -7.03
CA LEU A 109 13.45 18.33 -8.23
C LEU A 109 13.91 19.79 -8.23
N ARG A 110 13.83 20.50 -7.10
CA ARG A 110 14.29 21.88 -6.97
C ARG A 110 15.79 22.01 -7.25
N ILE A 111 16.61 21.15 -6.64
CA ILE A 111 18.06 21.13 -6.88
C ILE A 111 18.36 20.93 -8.36
N LEU A 112 17.66 20.01 -9.02
CA LEU A 112 17.85 19.72 -10.45
C LEU A 112 17.54 20.95 -11.31
N LEU A 113 16.40 21.61 -11.07
CA LEU A 113 15.99 22.82 -11.79
C LEU A 113 16.96 23.98 -11.58
N GLU A 114 17.41 24.20 -10.34
CA GLU A 114 18.40 25.24 -10.02
C GLU A 114 19.75 24.99 -10.71
N LYS A 115 20.20 23.73 -10.74
CA LYS A 115 21.46 23.35 -11.41
C LYS A 115 21.39 23.59 -12.92
N HIS A 116 20.25 23.30 -13.56
CA HIS A 116 20.04 23.61 -14.97
C HIS A 116 19.99 25.12 -15.23
N ARG A 117 19.27 25.86 -14.39
CA ARG A 117 19.19 27.33 -14.46
C ARG A 117 20.57 27.98 -14.34
N LYS A 118 21.41 27.53 -13.39
CA LYS A 118 22.79 28.02 -13.23
C LYS A 118 23.67 27.79 -14.47
N LYS A 119 23.38 26.76 -15.26
CA LYS A 119 24.08 26.45 -16.52
C LYS A 119 23.43 27.08 -17.75
N ASN A 120 22.44 27.95 -17.55
CA ASN A 120 21.66 28.58 -18.61
C ASN A 120 21.02 27.57 -19.58
N ARG A 121 20.63 26.40 -19.07
CA ARG A 121 19.94 25.34 -19.83
C ARG A 121 18.44 25.43 -19.59
N SER A 122 17.65 25.32 -20.65
CA SER A 122 16.20 25.15 -20.52
C SER A 122 15.88 23.83 -19.80
N SER A 123 14.80 23.83 -19.03
CA SER A 123 14.25 22.65 -18.36
C SER A 123 12.74 22.65 -18.59
N HIS A 124 12.18 21.48 -18.86
CA HIS A 124 10.76 21.26 -19.02
C HIS A 124 10.32 20.18 -18.02
N LEU A 125 9.12 20.35 -17.44
CA LEU A 125 8.57 19.41 -16.47
C LEU A 125 7.23 18.89 -16.99
N ALA A 126 7.07 17.58 -16.99
CA ALA A 126 5.82 16.91 -17.32
C ALA A 126 5.30 16.19 -16.08
N PHE A 127 4.03 16.41 -15.75
CA PHE A 127 3.35 15.71 -14.67
C PHE A 127 2.48 14.61 -15.28
N LEU A 128 2.74 13.37 -14.87
CA LEU A 128 1.98 12.20 -15.32
C LEU A 128 1.14 11.69 -14.15
N GLY A 129 -0.17 11.55 -14.40
CA GLY A 129 -1.11 10.93 -13.48
C GLY A 129 -1.72 9.69 -14.11
N LEU A 130 -1.76 8.59 -13.37
CA LEU A 130 -2.47 7.38 -13.79
C LEU A 130 -3.91 7.45 -13.32
N GLU A 131 -4.84 7.19 -14.23
CA GLU A 131 -6.25 7.00 -13.91
C GLU A 131 -6.44 5.63 -13.25
N GLU A 132 -7.09 5.59 -12.08
CA GLU A 132 -7.46 4.34 -11.40
C GLU A 132 -6.28 3.35 -11.23
N ALA A 133 -5.13 3.87 -10.79
CA ALA A 133 -3.86 3.14 -10.77
C ALA A 133 -3.88 1.77 -10.07
N PHE A 134 -4.78 1.55 -9.12
CA PHE A 134 -4.91 0.27 -8.40
C PHE A 134 -5.95 -0.67 -9.01
N ASP A 135 -6.87 -0.17 -9.83
CA ASP A 135 -7.97 -0.96 -10.40
C ASP A 135 -7.65 -1.41 -11.83
N ARG A 136 -6.72 -0.73 -12.51
CA ARG A 136 -6.30 -1.06 -13.89
C ARG A 136 -5.07 -1.98 -13.98
N VAL A 137 -4.68 -2.62 -12.88
CA VAL A 137 -3.57 -3.59 -12.89
C VAL A 137 -4.08 -4.91 -13.52
N PRO A 138 -3.48 -5.40 -14.63
CA PRO A 138 -3.87 -6.68 -15.21
C PRO A 138 -3.66 -7.83 -14.22
N ASN A 139 -4.64 -8.74 -14.14
CA ASN A 139 -4.60 -9.91 -13.25
C ASN A 139 -4.03 -11.17 -13.93
N GLU A 140 -3.73 -11.09 -15.22
CA GLU A 140 -3.11 -12.17 -15.98
C GLU A 140 -1.58 -12.11 -15.79
N LEU A 141 -0.96 -13.26 -15.50
CA LEU A 141 0.49 -13.46 -15.42
C LEU A 141 1.03 -13.99 -16.75
#